data_AF-A0A7X1ZGZ9-F1
#
_entry.id   AF-A0A7X1ZGZ9-F1
#
_cell.length_a   1.000
_cell.length_b   1.000
_cell.length_c   1.000
_cell.angle_alpha   90.00
_cell.angle_beta   90.00
_cell.angle_gamma   90.00
#
_symmetry.space_group_name_H-M   'P 1'
#
loop_
_entity.id
_entity.type
_entity.pdbx_description
1 polymer ?
#
loop_
_entity_poly.entity_id
_entity_poly.type
_entity_poly.pdbx_seq_one_letter_code
_entity_poly.pdbx_strand_id
1 'polypeptide(L)' 'MNTRHLCETHWDWTRDQVLSTWSSLSDREVDSVAGDYDGLVSLLSDRYGYGWSEAADRLDEMAAGS' A
#
# COMPACT_ATOMS: atom_id res chain seq x y z
N MET A 1 4.03 -15.04 1.23
CA MET A 1 4.74 -13.92 1.87
C MET A 1 3.75 -13.16 2.74
N ASN A 2 4.21 -12.48 3.80
CA ASN A 2 3.34 -11.68 4.67
C ASN A 2 3.50 -10.20 4.28
N THR A 3 2.47 -9.61 3.66
CA THR A 3 2.53 -8.24 3.14
C THR A 3 2.77 -7.20 4.22
N ARG A 4 2.21 -7.41 5.43
CA ARG A 4 2.49 -6.53 6.58
C ARG A 4 3.98 -6.47 6.87
N HIS A 5 4.62 -7.63 6.99
CA HIS A 5 6.06 -7.70 7.23
C HIS A 5 6.89 -7.07 6.11
N LEU A 6 6.45 -7.16 4.85
CA LEU A 6 7.11 -6.49 3.73
C LEU A 6 6.98 -4.96 3.83
N CYS A 7 5.80 -4.44 4.18
CA CYS A 7 5.61 -3.00 4.36
C CYS A 7 6.53 -2.45 5.48
N GLU A 8 6.69 -3.21 6.57
CA GLU A 8 7.53 -2.83 7.71
C GLU A 8 9.04 -2.92 7.40
N THR A 9 9.48 -3.97 6.68
CA THR A 9 10.91 -4.26 6.49
C THR A 9 11.50 -3.75 5.17
N HIS A 10 10.66 -3.62 4.14
CA HIS A 10 11.04 -3.23 2.79
C HIS A 10 10.24 -2.01 2.32
N TRP A 11 10.07 -1.04 3.22
CA TRP A 11 9.20 0.11 3.01
C TRP A 11 9.50 0.91 1.73
N ASP A 12 10.77 1.22 1.46
CA ASP A 12 11.15 1.96 0.24
C ASP A 12 10.67 1.25 -1.04
N TRP A 13 10.83 -0.08 -1.09
CA TRP A 13 10.38 -0.88 -2.22
C TRP A 13 8.85 -0.91 -2.32
N THR A 14 8.16 -1.10 -1.18
CA THR A 14 6.69 -1.07 -1.13
C THR A 14 6.16 0.29 -1.57
N ARG A 15 6.75 1.40 -1.12
CA ARG A 15 6.38 2.77 -1.51
C ARG A 15 6.49 2.95 -3.02
N ASP A 16 7.62 2.56 -3.63
CA ASP A 16 7.81 2.66 -5.07
C ASP A 16 6.74 1.87 -5.85
N GLN A 17 6.43 0.65 -5.42
CA GLN A 17 5.39 -0.17 -6.05
C GLN A 17 3.98 0.41 -5.86
N VAL A 18 3.70 0.97 -4.68
CA VAL A 18 2.43 1.64 -4.39
C VAL A 18 2.27 2.86 -5.30
N LEU A 19 3.28 3.72 -5.41
CA LEU A 19 3.22 4.91 -6.27
C LEU A 19 3.12 4.55 -7.76
N SER A 20 3.77 3.46 -8.18
CA SER A 20 3.70 2.93 -9.55
C SER A 20 2.31 2.37 -9.87
N THR A 21 1.71 1.62 -8.93
CA THR A 21 0.40 0.96 -9.11
C THR A 21 -0.75 1.95 -8.98
N TRP A 22 -0.68 2.86 -8.00
CA TRP A 22 -1.71 3.83 -7.66
C TRP A 22 -1.21 5.25 -7.91
N SER A 23 -1.13 5.63 -9.18
CA SER A 23 -0.63 6.94 -9.63
C SER A 23 -1.41 8.17 -9.14
N SER A 24 -2.56 7.98 -8.50
CA SER A 24 -3.33 9.07 -7.88
C SER A 24 -2.79 9.44 -6.49
N LEU A 25 -2.02 8.57 -5.86
CA LEU A 25 -1.37 8.83 -4.57
C LEU A 25 -0.10 9.64 -4.78
N SER A 26 0.13 10.62 -3.91
CA SER A 26 1.39 11.34 -3.87
C SER A 26 2.41 10.63 -2.98
N ASP A 27 3.69 10.79 -3.30
CA ASP A 27 4.81 10.29 -2.50
C ASP A 27 4.68 10.67 -1.03
N ARG A 28 4.28 11.92 -0.75
CA ARG A 28 4.07 12.42 0.62
C ARG A 28 2.94 11.70 1.36
N GLU A 29 1.84 11.39 0.68
CA GLU A 29 0.71 10.65 1.29
C GLU A 29 1.13 9.22 1.64
N VAL A 30 1.83 8.55 0.72
CA VAL A 30 2.33 7.20 0.95
C VAL A 30 3.41 7.21 2.03
N ASP A 31 4.39 8.11 1.98
CA ASP A 31 5.46 8.21 2.97
C ASP A 31 4.92 8.46 4.40
N SER A 32 3.78 9.15 4.53
CA SER A 32 3.17 9.45 5.83
C SER A 32 2.73 8.21 6.62
N VAL A 33 2.46 7.08 5.95
CA VAL A 33 2.10 5.82 6.61
C VAL A 33 3.33 4.98 6.99
N ALA A 34 4.52 5.32 6.49
CA ALA A 34 5.81 4.82 6.98
C ALA A 34 5.90 3.29 7.22
N GLY A 35 5.38 2.48 6.28
CA GLY A 35 5.38 1.02 6.40
C GLY A 35 4.21 0.42 7.15
N ASP A 36 3.29 1.25 7.64
CA ASP A 36 2.05 0.79 8.27
C ASP A 36 1.09 0.24 7.22
N TYR A 37 0.88 -1.08 7.27
CA TYR A 37 -0.01 -1.77 6.34
C TYR A 37 -1.45 -1.26 6.45
N ASP A 38 -1.97 -1.15 7.67
CA ASP A 38 -3.36 -0.73 7.85
C ASP A 38 -3.54 0.74 7.40
N GLY A 39 -2.53 1.59 7.60
CA GLY A 39 -2.46 2.94 7.05
C GLY A 39 -2.52 2.96 5.52
N LEU A 40 -1.73 2.12 4.83
CA LEU A 40 -1.81 1.98 3.37
C LEU A 40 -3.19 1.53 2.90
N VAL A 41 -3.79 0.54 3.57
CA VAL A 41 -5.13 0.06 3.25
C VAL A 41 -6.17 1.16 3.43
N SER A 42 -6.05 1.95 4.51
CA SER A 42 -6.91 3.12 4.75
C SER A 42 -6.74 4.15 3.64
N LEU A 43 -5.50 4.45 3.24
CA LEU A 43 -5.19 5.43 2.20
C LEU A 43 -5.79 5.03 0.84
N LEU A 44 -5.68 3.74 0.50
CA LEU A 44 -6.28 3.17 -0.72
C LEU A 44 -7.80 3.20 -0.67
N SER A 45 -8.39 2.86 0.47
CA SER A 45 -9.83 2.93 0.69
C SER A 45 -10.36 4.36 0.51
N ASP A 46 -9.71 5.35 1.13
CA ASP A 46 -10.12 6.76 1.07
C ASP A 46 -9.97 7.34 -0.36
N ARG A 47 -8.86 7.04 -1.03
CA ARG A 47 -8.55 7.62 -2.34
C ARG A 47 -9.37 7.01 -3.47
N TYR A 48 -9.61 5.71 -3.44
CA TYR A 48 -10.23 4.97 -4.54
C TYR A 48 -11.63 4.44 -4.22
N GLY A 49 -12.12 4.64 -3.00
CA GLY A 49 -13.45 4.20 -2.57
C GLY A 49 -13.58 2.69 -2.37
N TYR A 50 -12.47 1.98 -2.20
CA TYR A 50 -12.49 0.54 -1.96
C TYR A 50 -13.01 0.22 -0.56
N GLY A 51 -13.71 -0.90 -0.43
CA GLY A 51 -13.92 -1.48 0.90
C GLY A 51 -12.60 -1.91 1.51
N TRP A 52 -12.50 -1.93 2.84
CA TRP A 52 -11.26 -2.29 3.55
C TRP A 52 -10.65 -3.61 3.07
N SER A 53 -11.47 -4.66 2.96
CA SER A 53 -11.01 -5.96 2.48
C SER A 53 -10.49 -5.88 1.05
N GLU A 54 -11.16 -5.16 0.16
CA GLU A 54 -10.71 -4.99 -1.23
C GLU A 54 -9.42 -4.19 -1.33
N ALA A 55 -9.25 -3.14 -0.51
CA ALA A 55 -8.00 -2.40 -0.44
C ALA A 55 -6.84 -3.27 0.07
N ALA A 56 -7.10 -4.11 1.08
CA ALA A 56 -6.13 -5.07 1.60
C ALA A 56 -5.75 -6.14 0.57
N ASP A 57 -6.75 -6.74 -0.10
CA ASP A 57 -6.54 -7.72 -1.16
C ASP A 57 -5.70 -7.13 -2.29
N ARG A 58 -6.01 -5.91 -2.74
CA ARG A 58 -5.25 -5.22 -3.79
C ARG A 58 -3.79 -4.95 -3.39
N LEU A 59 -3.57 -4.58 -2.14
CA LEU A 59 -2.23 -4.35 -1.61
C LEU A 59 -1.44 -5.67 -1.54
N ASP A 60 -2.10 -6.76 -1.14
CA ASP A 60 -1.52 -8.11 -1.11
C ASP A 60 -1.22 -8.63 -2.52
N GLU A 61 -2.11 -8.42 -3.49
CA GLU A 61 -1.92 -8.79 -4.90
C GLU A 61 -0.70 -8.09 -5.50
N MET A 62 -0.54 -6.79 -5.23
CA MET A 62 0.62 -6.01 -5.67
C MET A 62 1.93 -6.57 -5.08
N ALA A 63 1.94 -6.89 -3.78
CA ALA A 63 3.11 -7.45 -3.12
C ALA A 63 3.42 -8.90 -3.55
N ALA A 64 2.42 -9.68 -3.96
CA ALA A 64 2.58 -11.05 -4.44
C ALA A 64 3.00 -11.14 -5.91
N GLY A 65 2.69 -10.12 -6.72
CA GLY A 65 2.99 -10.05 -8.15
C GLY A 65 4.41 -9.57 -8.50
N SER A 66 5.29 -9.40 -7.51
CA SER A 66 6.64 -8.87 -7.67
C SER A 66 7.77 -9.86 -7.38
#